data_AF-A0A9D8GC71-F1
#
_entry.id   AF-A0A9D8GC71-F1
#
_cell.length_a   1.000
_cell.length_b   1.000
_cell.length_c   1.000
_cell.angle_alpha   90.00
_cell.angle_beta   90.00
_cell.angle_gamma   90.00
#
_symmetry.space_group_name_H-M   'P 1'
#
loop_
_entity.id
_entity.type
_entity.pdbx_description
1 polymer ?
#
loop_
_entity_poly.entity_id
_entity_poly.type
_entity_poly.pdbx_seq_one_letter_code
_entity_poly.pdbx_strand_id
1 'polypeptide(L)'
;MPPSAPTIVEYTPQEHGFYEELVRLVICLGSVGKAIELHATGAAKKFKTSETFAIQGKEGVSGLEVHVFPRPFYDRLLSPAGKQAEFVRVIKKPINPSPPKHPIQLNNVQVLMARLVGDAFVSYYERHLDTVEARWGRESQGNWPMVWWFAWAVRNACSHNGKIFIRDPSHAGVQWRNLKYDFMDNGRSVLFDDLTGVELILLMEEVDAELRRS
;
A
#
# COMPACT_ATOMS: atom_id res chain seq x y z
N MET A 1 -9.26 -15.16 6.84
CA MET A 1 -8.22 -15.63 7.78
C MET A 1 -6.86 -15.32 7.19
N PRO A 2 -5.90 -14.81 7.97
CA PRO A 2 -4.53 -14.65 7.50
C PRO A 2 -3.91 -16.02 7.15
N PRO A 3 -3.04 -16.10 6.12
CA PRO A 3 -2.38 -17.34 5.73
C PRO A 3 -1.53 -17.89 6.87
N SER A 4 -1.66 -19.17 7.20
CA SER A 4 -0.91 -19.80 8.31
C SER A 4 0.60 -19.93 8.05
N ALA A 5 1.04 -19.78 6.79
CA ALA A 5 2.43 -19.88 6.38
C ALA A 5 2.88 -18.63 5.59
N PRO A 6 4.18 -18.27 5.66
CA PRO A 6 4.73 -17.22 4.81
C PRO A 6 4.51 -17.52 3.32
N THR A 7 4.07 -16.52 2.58
CA THR A 7 3.89 -16.59 1.13
C THR A 7 4.90 -15.67 0.46
N ILE A 8 5.63 -16.19 -0.54
CA ILE A 8 6.55 -15.42 -1.36
C ILE A 8 5.81 -15.03 -2.63
N VAL A 9 5.84 -13.74 -2.97
CA VAL A 9 5.23 -13.19 -4.18
C VAL A 9 6.27 -12.37 -4.92
N GLU A 10 6.25 -12.46 -6.25
CA GLU A 10 7.04 -11.60 -7.13
C GLU A 10 6.09 -10.76 -7.97
N TYR A 11 6.23 -9.44 -7.89
CA TYR A 11 5.49 -8.51 -8.73
C TYR A 11 6.37 -8.08 -9.88
N THR A 12 5.81 -8.03 -11.09
CA THR A 12 6.50 -7.67 -12.33
C THR A 12 5.78 -6.53 -13.03
N PRO A 13 6.48 -5.66 -13.79
CA PRO A 13 5.84 -4.56 -14.50
C PRO A 13 4.89 -5.02 -15.62
N GLN A 14 5.05 -6.25 -16.13
CA GLN A 14 4.19 -6.80 -17.18
C GLN A 14 2.86 -7.34 -16.64
N GLU A 15 2.86 -7.88 -15.42
CA GLU A 15 1.69 -8.58 -14.87
C GLU A 15 0.92 -7.74 -13.83
N HIS A 16 1.54 -6.69 -13.28
CA HIS A 16 0.99 -5.94 -12.15
C HIS A 16 1.02 -4.44 -12.43
N GLY A 17 -0.14 -3.83 -12.63
CA GLY A 17 -0.27 -2.39 -12.97
C GLY A 17 0.17 -1.45 -11.85
N PHE A 18 0.28 -1.93 -10.62
CA PHE A 18 0.79 -1.21 -9.44
C PHE A 18 2.30 -1.38 -9.21
N TYR A 19 3.01 -2.05 -10.12
CA TYR A 19 4.44 -2.32 -9.95
C TYR A 19 5.27 -1.06 -9.69
N GLU A 20 5.07 -0.02 -10.50
CA GLU A 20 5.81 1.25 -10.40
C GLU A 20 5.57 1.94 -9.05
N GLU A 21 4.33 1.91 -8.53
CA GLU A 21 4.00 2.41 -7.20
C GLU A 21 4.72 1.67 -6.11
N LEU A 22 4.75 0.34 -6.20
CA LEU A 22 5.41 -0.50 -5.22
C LEU A 22 6.92 -0.23 -5.22
N VAL A 23 7.55 -0.11 -6.39
CA VAL A 23 8.98 0.25 -6.49
C VAL A 23 9.25 1.62 -5.85
N ARG A 24 8.46 2.64 -6.20
CA ARG A 24 8.59 3.99 -5.61
C ARG A 24 8.46 3.94 -4.11
N LEU A 25 7.43 3.25 -3.60
CA LEU A 25 7.20 3.10 -2.18
C LEU A 25 8.39 2.45 -1.48
N VAL A 26 8.96 1.38 -2.05
CA VAL A 26 10.11 0.67 -1.49
C VAL A 26 11.35 1.57 -1.42
N ILE A 27 11.62 2.35 -2.48
CA ILE A 27 12.72 3.31 -2.51
C ILE A 27 12.49 4.42 -1.49
N CYS A 28 11.28 4.98 -1.40
CA CYS A 28 10.98 6.04 -0.44
C CYS A 28 11.13 5.56 1.01
N LEU A 29 10.50 4.43 1.37
CA LEU A 29 10.58 3.87 2.72
C LEU A 29 11.99 3.45 3.11
N GLY A 30 12.71 2.79 2.18
CA GLY A 30 14.11 2.44 2.39
C GLY A 30 14.98 3.67 2.63
N SER A 31 14.68 4.79 1.97
CA SER A 31 15.52 6.00 2.01
C SER A 31 15.31 6.73 3.32
N VAL A 32 14.05 6.81 3.77
CA VAL A 32 13.71 7.29 5.12
C VAL A 32 14.39 6.42 6.18
N GLY A 33 14.32 5.10 6.06
CA GLY A 33 14.99 4.18 6.98
C GLY A 33 16.50 4.40 7.06
N LYS A 34 17.18 4.54 5.91
CA LYS A 34 18.62 4.80 5.85
C LYS A 34 19.00 6.20 6.34
N ALA A 35 18.17 7.21 6.09
CA ALA A 35 18.37 8.54 6.64
C ALA A 35 18.28 8.54 8.17
N ILE A 36 17.34 7.78 8.74
CA ILE A 36 17.23 7.61 10.19
C ILE A 36 18.43 6.84 10.75
N GLU A 37 18.89 5.76 10.10
CA GLU A 37 20.10 5.02 10.47
C GLU A 37 21.34 5.94 10.49
N LEU A 38 21.51 6.76 9.44
CA LEU A 38 22.57 7.74 9.32
C LEU A 38 22.51 8.77 10.44
N HIS A 39 21.33 9.34 10.70
CA HIS A 39 21.15 10.33 11.76
C HIS A 39 21.44 9.75 13.16
N ALA A 40 20.98 8.53 13.42
CA ALA A 40 21.13 7.89 14.73
C ALA A 40 22.56 7.40 15.01
N THR A 41 23.30 6.97 13.98
CA THR A 41 24.59 6.28 14.17
C THR A 41 25.79 6.99 13.54
N GLY A 42 25.57 8.05 12.78
CA GLY A 42 26.59 8.77 12.02
C GLY A 42 27.02 8.07 10.72
N ALA A 43 26.49 6.88 10.42
CA ALA A 43 26.76 6.16 9.19
C ALA A 43 25.50 5.39 8.72
N ALA A 44 25.37 5.14 7.42
CA ALA A 44 24.37 4.23 6.89
C ALA A 44 25.05 3.14 6.06
N LYS A 45 24.75 1.88 6.37
CA LYS A 45 25.29 0.75 5.60
C LYS A 45 24.43 0.48 4.38
N LYS A 46 25.06 0.07 3.28
CA LYS A 46 24.35 -0.44 2.09
C LYS A 46 23.47 -1.63 2.49
N PHE A 47 22.30 -1.73 1.86
CA PHE A 47 21.40 -2.88 2.06
C PHE A 47 22.10 -4.18 1.68
N LYS A 48 22.01 -5.20 2.54
CA LYS A 48 22.44 -6.58 2.19
C LYS A 48 21.40 -7.28 1.32
N THR A 49 21.78 -8.34 0.62
CA THR A 49 20.85 -9.11 -0.24
C THR A 49 19.71 -9.75 0.54
N SER A 50 19.98 -10.18 1.78
CA SER A 50 18.99 -10.78 2.67
C SER A 50 18.27 -9.76 3.56
N GLU A 51 18.63 -8.48 3.48
CA GLU A 51 18.02 -7.43 4.30
C GLU A 51 16.63 -7.12 3.74
N THR A 52 15.65 -7.12 4.65
CA THR A 52 14.30 -6.66 4.37
C THR A 52 13.95 -5.57 5.37
N PHE A 53 13.09 -4.66 4.98
CA PHE A 53 12.28 -3.94 5.95
C PHE A 53 10.86 -4.50 5.90
N ALA A 54 10.16 -4.34 7.02
CA ALA A 54 8.84 -4.88 7.19
C ALA A 54 7.82 -3.75 7.36
N ILE A 55 6.68 -3.89 6.72
CA ILE A 55 5.50 -3.04 6.90
C ILE A 55 4.46 -3.90 7.60
N GLN A 56 3.97 -3.44 8.74
CA GLN A 56 2.97 -4.15 9.53
C GLN A 56 1.56 -3.67 9.20
N GLY A 57 0.64 -4.60 8.95
CA GLY A 57 -0.78 -4.37 8.76
C GLY A 57 -1.55 -4.27 10.07
N LYS A 58 -2.85 -4.00 9.97
CA LYS A 58 -3.76 -4.11 11.12
C LYS A 58 -4.12 -5.57 11.36
N GLU A 59 -3.95 -6.03 12.61
CA GLU A 59 -4.28 -7.40 13.00
C GLU A 59 -5.73 -7.76 12.69
N GLY A 60 -6.65 -6.84 12.98
CA GLY A 60 -8.07 -7.01 12.71
C GLY A 60 -8.46 -6.96 11.23
N VAL A 61 -7.59 -6.51 10.31
CA VAL A 61 -7.95 -6.31 8.89
C VAL A 61 -7.21 -7.27 7.97
N SER A 62 -5.89 -7.14 7.88
CA SER A 62 -5.06 -8.07 7.11
C SER A 62 -4.49 -9.19 7.97
N GLY A 63 -4.10 -8.90 9.21
CA GLY A 63 -3.34 -9.83 10.04
C GLY A 63 -1.95 -10.13 9.48
N LEU A 64 -1.41 -9.27 8.61
CA LEU A 64 -0.19 -9.52 7.84
C LEU A 64 0.94 -8.53 8.13
N GLU A 65 2.17 -9.03 8.00
CA GLU A 65 3.38 -8.24 7.84
C GLU A 65 3.95 -8.51 6.44
N VAL A 66 4.38 -7.45 5.76
CA VAL A 66 4.90 -7.45 4.40
C VAL A 66 6.38 -7.10 4.44
N HIS A 67 7.23 -8.06 4.10
CA HIS A 67 8.67 -7.86 3.98
C HIS A 67 9.06 -7.61 2.54
N VAL A 68 9.82 -6.54 2.31
CA VAL A 68 10.30 -6.20 0.96
C VAL A 68 11.82 -6.13 0.95
N PHE A 69 12.43 -6.55 -0.15
CA PHE A 69 13.87 -6.53 -0.36
C PHE A 69 14.28 -5.25 -1.12
N PRO A 70 14.81 -4.20 -0.45
CA PRO A 70 15.10 -2.94 -1.10
C PRO A 70 16.33 -2.97 -2.02
N ARG A 71 17.32 -3.83 -1.71
CA ARG A 71 18.65 -3.79 -2.36
C ARG A 71 18.60 -3.71 -3.89
N PRO A 72 17.82 -4.55 -4.61
CA PRO A 72 17.79 -4.52 -6.07
C PRO A 72 17.43 -3.15 -6.65
N PHE A 73 16.59 -2.38 -5.97
CA PHE A 73 16.17 -1.05 -6.42
C PHE A 73 17.24 0.01 -6.17
N TYR A 74 17.95 -0.07 -5.03
CA TYR A 74 19.05 0.84 -4.73
C TYR A 74 20.27 0.62 -5.60
N ASP A 75 20.66 -0.65 -5.80
CA ASP A 75 21.78 -1.00 -6.67
C ASP A 75 21.53 -0.46 -8.10
N ARG A 76 20.27 -0.37 -8.52
CA ARG A 76 19.86 0.20 -9.82
C ARG A 76 19.82 1.73 -9.81
N LEU A 77 19.21 2.35 -8.80
CA LEU A 77 19.14 3.81 -8.68
C LEU A 77 20.54 4.45 -8.66
N LEU A 78 21.51 3.74 -8.07
CA LEU A 78 22.90 4.17 -7.98
C LEU A 78 23.78 3.67 -9.14
N SER A 79 23.24 2.85 -10.05
CA SER A 79 23.97 2.33 -11.20
C SER A 79 23.83 3.24 -12.42
N PRO A 80 24.92 3.54 -13.14
CA PRO A 80 24.86 4.32 -14.38
C PRO A 80 24.13 3.60 -15.53
N ALA A 81 23.82 2.31 -15.38
CA ALA A 81 23.23 1.49 -16.46
C ALA A 81 21.72 1.69 -16.66
N GLY A 82 21.01 2.44 -15.80
CA GLY A 82 19.61 2.87 -16.01
C GLY A 82 18.54 1.77 -16.09
N LYS A 83 18.85 0.50 -15.80
CA LYS A 83 17.89 -0.62 -15.92
C LYS A 83 16.94 -0.72 -14.72
N GLN A 84 15.64 -0.55 -14.95
CA GLN A 84 14.57 -0.77 -13.95
C GLN A 84 14.49 -2.22 -13.47
N ALA A 85 14.13 -2.41 -12.19
CA ALA A 85 13.92 -3.71 -11.57
C ALA A 85 13.01 -4.62 -12.41
N GLU A 86 13.37 -5.90 -12.51
CA GLU A 86 12.56 -6.87 -13.25
C GLU A 86 11.38 -7.35 -12.41
N PHE A 87 11.59 -7.43 -11.09
CA PHE A 87 10.56 -7.82 -10.15
C PHE A 87 10.76 -7.19 -8.77
N VAL A 88 9.68 -7.14 -7.99
CA VAL A 88 9.69 -6.86 -6.56
C VAL A 88 9.35 -8.15 -5.84
N ARG A 89 10.32 -8.70 -5.11
CA ARG A 89 10.07 -9.86 -4.25
C ARG A 89 9.56 -9.40 -2.90
N VAL A 90 8.48 -10.02 -2.45
CA VAL A 90 7.82 -9.73 -1.19
C VAL A 90 7.55 -11.03 -0.44
N ILE A 91 7.75 -11.01 0.88
CA ILE A 91 7.32 -12.09 1.77
C ILE A 91 6.16 -11.57 2.62
N LYS A 92 4.99 -12.17 2.46
CA LYS A 92 3.82 -11.91 3.30
C LYS A 92 3.75 -12.98 4.36
N LYS A 93 3.66 -12.61 5.64
CA LYS A 93 3.54 -13.56 6.74
C LYS A 93 2.55 -13.04 7.78
N PRO A 94 1.96 -13.89 8.62
CA PRO A 94 1.20 -13.44 9.78
C PRO A 94 1.99 -12.46 10.62
N ILE A 95 1.29 -11.47 11.17
CA ILE A 95 1.84 -10.63 12.24
C ILE A 95 2.26 -11.57 13.37
N ASN A 96 3.53 -11.52 13.74
CA ASN A 96 3.99 -12.18 14.96
C ASN A 96 3.77 -11.19 16.11
N PRO A 97 2.88 -11.47 17.07
CA PRO A 97 2.60 -10.57 18.19
C PRO A 97 3.78 -10.41 19.17
N SER A 98 4.89 -11.13 18.95
CA SER A 98 6.14 -10.88 19.67
C SER A 98 6.58 -9.42 19.45
N PRO A 99 6.76 -8.62 20.51
CA PRO A 99 6.94 -7.19 20.35
C PRO A 99 8.27 -6.94 19.63
N PRO A 100 8.30 -6.21 18.50
CA PRO A 100 9.54 -5.59 18.12
C PRO A 100 9.80 -4.50 19.14
N LYS A 101 10.73 -4.74 20.07
CA LYS A 101 11.49 -3.67 20.75
C LYS A 101 12.33 -2.96 19.68
N HIS A 102 11.68 -2.31 18.73
CA HIS A 102 12.35 -1.41 17.80
C HIS A 102 12.44 -0.04 18.50
N PRO A 103 13.61 0.58 18.60
CA PRO A 103 13.81 1.82 19.36
C PRO A 103 13.06 3.04 18.79
N ILE A 104 12.37 2.88 17.66
CA ILE A 104 11.66 3.96 16.97
C ILE A 104 10.16 3.75 17.20
N GLN A 105 9.61 4.45 18.19
CA GLN A 105 8.16 4.60 18.36
C GLN A 105 7.68 5.60 17.30
N LEU A 106 7.14 5.07 16.20
CA LEU A 106 7.01 5.74 14.89
C LEU A 106 5.83 6.72 14.76
N ASN A 107 5.36 7.44 15.78
CA ASN A 107 4.16 8.30 15.62
C ASN A 107 4.30 9.39 14.52
N ASN A 108 5.43 10.09 14.43
CA ASN A 108 5.65 11.11 13.40
C ASN A 108 6.09 10.52 12.05
N VAL A 109 6.85 9.44 12.08
CA VAL A 109 7.27 8.75 10.85
C VAL A 109 6.08 7.98 10.24
N GLN A 110 5.09 7.56 11.04
CA GLN A 110 3.82 6.98 10.58
C GLN A 110 3.08 7.96 9.68
N VAL A 111 3.01 9.26 10.02
CA VAL A 111 2.36 10.27 9.17
C VAL A 111 3.12 10.47 7.86
N LEU A 112 4.46 10.43 7.87
CA LEU A 112 5.23 10.49 6.63
C LEU A 112 4.99 9.24 5.76
N MET A 113 5.09 8.05 6.36
CA MET A 113 4.79 6.78 5.70
C MET A 113 3.35 6.78 5.15
N ALA A 114 2.43 7.43 5.86
CA ALA A 114 1.06 7.61 5.43
C ALA A 114 0.89 8.31 4.12
N ARG A 115 1.54 9.46 4.01
CA ARG A 115 1.50 10.25 2.78
C ARG A 115 2.17 9.48 1.65
N LEU A 116 3.33 8.86 1.89
CA LEU A 116 4.02 8.08 0.86
C LEU A 116 3.19 6.92 0.30
N VAL A 117 2.55 6.13 1.17
CA VAL A 117 1.70 5.02 0.69
C VAL A 117 0.41 5.56 0.07
N GLY A 118 -0.23 6.56 0.69
CA GLY A 118 -1.43 7.18 0.17
C GLY A 118 -1.23 7.76 -1.23
N ASP A 119 -0.10 8.44 -1.46
CA ASP A 119 0.27 9.01 -2.75
C ASP A 119 0.52 7.92 -3.80
N ALA A 120 1.19 6.83 -3.41
CA ALA A 120 1.37 5.67 -4.28
C ALA A 120 0.00 5.08 -4.68
N PHE A 121 -0.89 4.86 -3.71
CA PHE A 121 -2.24 4.35 -3.97
C PHE A 121 -3.06 5.26 -4.90
N VAL A 122 -3.05 6.58 -4.65
CA VAL A 122 -3.76 7.55 -5.50
C VAL A 122 -3.16 7.56 -6.91
N SER A 123 -1.83 7.56 -7.04
CA SER A 123 -1.14 7.47 -8.35
C SER A 123 -1.58 6.25 -9.16
N TYR A 124 -1.66 5.09 -8.51
CA TYR A 124 -2.19 3.87 -9.15
C TYR A 124 -3.65 4.03 -9.57
N TYR A 125 -4.51 4.46 -8.65
CA TYR A 125 -5.94 4.57 -8.88
C TYR A 125 -6.25 5.49 -10.07
N GLU A 126 -5.68 6.70 -10.07
CA GLU A 126 -5.94 7.71 -11.11
C GLU A 126 -5.46 7.23 -12.50
N ARG A 127 -4.34 6.51 -12.57
CA ARG A 127 -3.84 5.98 -13.84
C ARG A 127 -4.79 4.96 -14.47
N HIS A 128 -5.52 4.21 -13.66
CA HIS A 128 -6.38 3.14 -14.13
C HIS A 128 -7.85 3.54 -14.21
N LEU A 129 -8.22 4.75 -13.78
CA LEU A 129 -9.59 5.22 -13.74
C LEU A 129 -10.25 5.17 -15.13
N ASP A 130 -9.57 5.62 -16.17
CA ASP A 130 -10.12 5.57 -17.54
C ASP A 130 -10.44 4.14 -17.98
N THR A 131 -9.58 3.17 -17.65
CA THR A 131 -9.80 1.75 -17.95
C THR A 131 -10.98 1.19 -17.16
N VAL A 132 -11.12 1.58 -15.89
CA VAL A 132 -12.25 1.20 -15.03
C VAL A 132 -13.56 1.76 -15.60
N GLU A 133 -13.58 3.05 -15.96
CA GLU A 133 -14.77 3.71 -16.51
C GLU A 133 -15.16 3.20 -17.88
N ALA A 134 -14.18 2.87 -18.73
CA ALA A 134 -14.44 2.25 -20.03
C ALA A 134 -15.13 0.88 -19.88
N ARG A 135 -14.90 0.20 -18.75
CA ARG A 135 -15.32 -1.18 -18.53
C ARG A 135 -16.62 -1.31 -17.75
N TRP A 136 -16.78 -0.53 -16.69
CA TRP A 136 -17.94 -0.57 -15.81
C TRP A 136 -18.76 0.72 -15.87
N GLY A 137 -18.43 1.65 -16.76
CA GLY A 137 -19.09 2.95 -16.81
C GLY A 137 -18.60 3.90 -15.72
N ARG A 138 -19.13 5.12 -15.70
CA ARG A 138 -18.77 6.13 -14.70
C ARG A 138 -19.19 5.72 -13.30
N GLU A 139 -18.49 6.24 -12.29
CA GLU A 139 -18.82 6.09 -10.86
C GLU A 139 -20.33 6.22 -10.60
N SER A 140 -20.96 7.29 -11.11
CA SER A 140 -22.38 7.59 -10.89
C SER A 140 -23.37 6.54 -11.41
N GLN A 141 -22.91 5.56 -12.18
CA GLN A 141 -23.74 4.49 -12.73
C GLN A 141 -23.87 3.27 -11.80
N GLY A 142 -23.08 3.19 -10.72
CA GLY A 142 -23.26 2.12 -9.72
C GLY A 142 -22.67 0.75 -10.08
N ASN A 143 -22.03 0.60 -11.24
CA ASN A 143 -21.70 -0.71 -11.81
C ASN A 143 -20.28 -1.22 -11.47
N TRP A 144 -19.51 -0.48 -10.67
CA TRP A 144 -18.15 -0.89 -10.33
C TRP A 144 -18.14 -2.11 -9.39
N PRO A 145 -17.12 -2.99 -9.49
CA PRO A 145 -16.91 -4.04 -8.49
C PRO A 145 -16.73 -3.46 -7.08
N MET A 146 -17.17 -4.19 -6.06
CA MET A 146 -17.13 -3.73 -4.66
C MET A 146 -15.71 -3.31 -4.20
N VAL A 147 -14.67 -4.02 -4.67
CA VAL A 147 -13.27 -3.67 -4.36
C VAL A 147 -12.86 -2.32 -4.96
N TRP A 148 -13.35 -1.99 -6.15
CA TRP A 148 -13.13 -0.68 -6.79
C TRP A 148 -13.93 0.43 -6.11
N TRP A 149 -15.15 0.14 -5.66
CA TRP A 149 -15.92 1.05 -4.80
C TRP A 149 -15.21 1.36 -3.49
N PHE A 150 -14.64 0.34 -2.83
CA PHE A 150 -13.84 0.57 -1.64
C PHE A 150 -12.58 1.38 -1.95
N ALA A 151 -11.89 1.07 -3.05
CA ALA A 151 -10.73 1.83 -3.51
C ALA A 151 -11.04 3.31 -3.79
N TRP A 152 -12.21 3.59 -4.37
CA TRP A 152 -12.72 4.95 -4.54
C TRP A 152 -12.87 5.68 -3.20
N ALA A 153 -13.47 5.03 -2.20
CA ALA A 153 -13.65 5.64 -0.88
C ALA A 153 -12.31 5.94 -0.21
N VAL A 154 -11.33 5.03 -0.34
CA VAL A 154 -9.96 5.22 0.16
C VAL A 154 -9.25 6.35 -0.58
N ARG A 155 -9.39 6.44 -1.91
CA ARG A 155 -8.82 7.53 -2.72
C ARG A 155 -9.40 8.87 -2.27
N ASN A 156 -10.71 8.96 -2.08
CA ASN A 156 -11.35 10.17 -1.56
C ASN A 156 -10.83 10.50 -0.16
N ALA A 157 -10.66 9.49 0.70
CA ALA A 157 -10.06 9.72 2.00
C ALA A 157 -8.66 10.32 1.91
N CYS A 158 -7.79 9.85 0.99
CA CYS A 158 -6.48 10.45 0.74
C CYS A 158 -6.58 11.95 0.39
N SER A 159 -7.53 12.34 -0.46
CA SER A 159 -7.79 13.74 -0.82
C SER A 159 -8.38 14.58 0.33
N HIS A 160 -8.99 13.93 1.32
CA HIS A 160 -9.66 14.56 2.45
C HIS A 160 -8.94 14.31 3.78
N ASN A 161 -7.60 14.46 3.78
CA ASN A 161 -6.75 14.34 4.98
C ASN A 161 -6.84 12.98 5.69
N GLY A 162 -7.02 11.91 4.92
CA GLY A 162 -7.13 10.55 5.41
C GLY A 162 -8.47 10.23 6.05
N LYS A 163 -9.51 11.04 5.83
CA LYS A 163 -10.84 10.86 6.44
C LYS A 163 -11.90 10.47 5.42
N ILE A 164 -12.85 9.60 5.80
CA ILE A 164 -13.98 9.25 4.94
C ILE A 164 -14.69 10.51 4.47
N PHE A 165 -14.95 10.54 3.17
CA PHE A 165 -15.69 11.59 2.50
C PHE A 165 -16.54 11.01 1.36
N ILE A 166 -17.79 10.71 1.69
CA ILE A 166 -18.86 10.25 0.79
C ILE A 166 -19.89 11.37 0.71
N ARG A 167 -20.10 11.95 -0.48
CA ARG A 167 -20.97 13.12 -0.66
C ARG A 167 -22.45 12.76 -0.71
N ASP A 168 -22.77 11.63 -1.34
CA ASP A 168 -24.14 11.23 -1.57
C ASP A 168 -24.67 10.42 -0.36
N PRO A 169 -25.66 10.93 0.40
CA PRO A 169 -26.24 10.19 1.52
C PRO A 169 -27.02 8.95 1.09
N SER A 170 -27.36 8.82 -0.19
CA SER A 170 -28.02 7.63 -0.75
C SER A 170 -27.05 6.54 -1.20
N HIS A 171 -25.73 6.78 -1.15
CA HIS A 171 -24.73 5.77 -1.49
C HIS A 171 -24.87 4.56 -0.56
N ALA A 172 -24.89 3.35 -1.10
CA ALA A 172 -25.10 2.09 -0.36
C ALA A 172 -23.97 1.71 0.62
N GLY A 173 -23.01 2.59 0.84
CA GLY A 173 -21.71 2.29 1.47
C GLY A 173 -20.81 1.40 0.62
N VAL A 174 -19.63 1.11 1.16
CA VAL A 174 -18.60 0.27 0.55
C VAL A 174 -18.07 -0.73 1.59
N GLN A 175 -17.58 -1.88 1.14
CA GLN A 175 -17.06 -2.91 2.01
C GLN A 175 -15.81 -3.56 1.42
N TRP A 176 -14.81 -3.77 2.26
CA TRP A 176 -13.64 -4.58 1.91
C TRP A 176 -13.13 -5.30 3.15
N ARG A 177 -13.04 -6.63 3.04
CA ARG A 177 -12.75 -7.51 4.19
C ARG A 177 -13.79 -7.26 5.30
N ASN A 178 -13.32 -6.93 6.50
CA ASN A 178 -14.16 -6.59 7.65
C ASN A 178 -14.38 -5.07 7.84
N LEU A 179 -13.89 -4.25 6.90
CA LEU A 179 -14.11 -2.80 6.92
C LEU A 179 -15.34 -2.46 6.09
N LYS A 180 -16.16 -1.56 6.63
CA LYS A 180 -17.34 -1.01 5.98
C LYS A 180 -17.35 0.49 6.23
N TYR A 181 -17.62 1.26 5.18
CA TYR A 181 -17.79 2.71 5.27
C TYR A 181 -19.08 3.12 4.57
N ASP A 182 -19.84 4.01 5.19
CA ASP A 182 -20.99 4.66 4.57
C ASP A 182 -21.02 6.17 4.86
N PHE A 183 -22.08 6.86 4.44
CA PHE A 183 -22.22 8.29 4.62
C PHE A 183 -22.13 8.72 6.10
N MET A 184 -22.56 7.87 7.03
CA MET A 184 -22.53 8.17 8.46
C MET A 184 -21.11 8.11 9.04
N ASP A 185 -20.18 7.46 8.35
CA ASP A 185 -18.76 7.42 8.73
C ASP A 185 -17.98 8.67 8.29
N ASN A 186 -18.60 9.66 7.64
CA ASN A 186 -17.93 10.88 7.19
C ASN A 186 -17.13 11.55 8.32
N GLY A 187 -15.86 11.85 8.04
CA GLY A 187 -14.93 12.43 9.01
C GLY A 187 -14.14 11.42 9.87
N ARG A 188 -14.51 10.12 9.84
CA ARG A 188 -13.73 9.03 10.43
C ARG A 188 -12.36 8.95 9.77
N SER A 189 -11.30 8.86 10.57
CA SER A 189 -9.94 8.63 10.07
C SER A 189 -9.81 7.19 9.56
N VAL A 190 -9.32 7.03 8.34
CA VAL A 190 -9.10 5.70 7.72
C VAL A 190 -7.63 5.41 7.60
N LEU A 191 -6.88 6.34 7.03
CA LEU A 191 -5.44 6.17 6.90
C LEU A 191 -4.82 6.13 8.30
N PHE A 192 -4.16 5.02 8.61
CA PHE A 192 -3.42 4.65 9.84
C PHE A 192 -4.28 4.26 11.04
N ASP A 193 -5.59 4.44 10.95
CA ASP A 193 -6.53 3.90 11.92
C ASP A 193 -7.08 2.55 11.44
N ASP A 194 -7.82 2.55 10.34
CA ASP A 194 -8.38 1.33 9.74
C ASP A 194 -7.42 0.67 8.73
N LEU A 195 -6.60 1.45 8.01
CA LEU A 195 -5.71 0.97 6.95
C LEU A 195 -4.25 1.39 7.19
N THR A 196 -3.29 0.48 7.08
CA THR A 196 -1.86 0.82 7.00
C THR A 196 -1.30 0.69 5.58
N GLY A 197 0.02 0.82 5.46
CA GLY A 197 0.75 0.50 4.24
C GLY A 197 0.45 -0.89 3.68
N VAL A 198 0.26 -1.88 4.55
CA VAL A 198 -0.05 -3.25 4.12
C VAL A 198 -1.42 -3.31 3.48
N GLU A 199 -2.45 -2.76 4.12
CA GLU A 199 -3.80 -2.79 3.57
C GLU A 199 -3.89 -2.07 2.22
N LEU A 200 -3.17 -0.96 2.03
CA LEU A 200 -3.15 -0.27 0.74
C LEU A 200 -2.43 -1.08 -0.35
N ILE A 201 -1.35 -1.79 -0.04
CA ILE A 201 -0.70 -2.72 -0.99
C ILE A 201 -1.65 -3.84 -1.37
N LEU A 202 -2.32 -4.47 -0.40
CA LEU A 202 -3.30 -5.53 -0.66
C LEU A 202 -4.50 -5.02 -1.46
N LEU A 203 -4.96 -3.80 -1.19
CA LEU A 203 -6.04 -3.20 -1.95
C LEU A 203 -5.63 -3.00 -3.42
N MET A 204 -4.42 -2.48 -3.69
CA MET A 204 -3.87 -2.37 -5.06
C MET A 204 -3.79 -3.72 -5.77
N GLU A 205 -3.39 -4.78 -5.06
CA GLU A 205 -3.37 -6.13 -5.64
C GLU A 205 -4.76 -6.63 -6.04
N GLU A 206 -5.76 -6.42 -5.17
CA GLU A 206 -7.11 -6.94 -5.40
C GLU A 206 -7.84 -6.17 -6.51
N VAL A 207 -7.69 -4.84 -6.57
CA VAL A 207 -8.26 -4.04 -7.68
C VAL A 207 -7.57 -4.33 -9.02
N ASP A 208 -6.26 -4.56 -9.01
CA ASP A 208 -5.50 -4.93 -10.20
C ASP A 208 -5.89 -6.32 -10.71
N ALA A 209 -6.04 -7.28 -9.80
CA ALA A 209 -6.55 -8.61 -10.14
C ALA A 209 -7.96 -8.54 -10.76
N GLU A 210 -8.84 -7.67 -10.25
CA GLU A 210 -10.18 -7.48 -10.79
C GLU A 210 -10.18 -6.87 -12.20
N LEU A 211 -9.24 -5.95 -12.47
CA LEU A 211 -9.02 -5.43 -13.82
C LEU A 211 -8.57 -6.52 -14.80
N ARG A 212 -7.72 -7.45 -14.36
CA ARG A 212 -7.13 -8.49 -15.21
C ARG A 212 -8.03 -9.71 -15.48
N ARG A 213 -9.10 -9.91 -14.72
CA ARG A 213 -9.94 -11.12 -14.79
C ARG A 213 -10.80 -11.27 -16.05
N SER A 214 -10.66 -10.39 -17.03
CA SER A 214 -11.75 -10.02 -17.95
C SER A 214 -11.24 -9.54 -19.28
#